data_AF-A0A0F9L6D4-F1
#
_entry.id   AF-A0A0F9L6D4-F1
#
_cell.length_a   1.000
_cell.length_b   1.000
_cell.length_c   1.000
_cell.angle_alpha   90.00
_cell.angle_beta   90.00
_cell.angle_gamma   90.00
#
_symmetry.space_group_name_H-M   'P 1'
#
loop_
_entity.id
_entity.type
_entity.pdbx_description
1 polymer ?
#
loop_
_entity_poly.entity_id
_entity_poly.type
_entity_poly.pdbx_seq_one_letter_code
_entity_poly.pdbx_strand_id
1 'polypeptide(L)'
;MSFAFDTLMSVWMKRVRPGITDATLAYRFEDLFEEMHSANHDVPDANGIFKGDGVNKSGHVTRAARDLEEYDRVLDSSEGGNGEVRKSG
;
A
#
# COMPACT_ATOMS: atom_id res chain seq x y z
N MET A 1 0.07 20.74 4.20
CA MET A 1 0.34 19.35 4.63
C MET A 1 -0.81 18.86 5.50
N SER A 2 -1.11 17.56 5.49
CA SER A 2 -2.22 16.96 6.25
C SER A 2 -1.71 16.34 7.55
N PHE A 3 -2.20 16.84 8.70
CA PHE A 3 -1.84 16.32 10.02
C PHE A 3 -2.03 14.79 10.15
N ALA A 4 -3.09 14.25 9.54
CA ALA A 4 -3.38 12.82 9.58
C ALA A 4 -2.32 12.01 8.81
N PHE A 5 -1.91 12.48 7.63
CA PHE A 5 -0.87 11.86 6.83
C PHE A 5 0.50 11.95 7.52
N ASP A 6 0.85 13.13 8.05
CA ASP A 6 2.12 13.34 8.77
C ASP A 6 2.22 12.42 10.00
N THR A 7 1.11 12.25 10.73
CA THR A 7 1.04 11.33 11.87
C THR A 7 1.20 9.88 11.43
N LEU A 8 0.47 9.46 10.38
CA LEU A 8 0.57 8.12 9.79
C LEU A 8 2.03 7.81 9.39
N MET A 9 2.65 8.68 8.58
CA MET A 9 4.02 8.46 8.08
C MET A 9 5.05 8.46 9.21
N SER A 10 4.89 9.31 10.23
CA SER A 10 5.76 9.29 11.40
C SER A 10 5.68 7.97 12.17
N VAL A 11 4.47 7.44 12.40
CA VAL A 11 4.29 6.14 13.08
C VAL A 11 4.80 5.01 12.20
N TRP A 12 4.47 5.02 10.91
CA TRP A 12 4.91 4.03 9.93
C TRP A 12 6.45 3.91 9.93
N MET A 13 7.16 5.02 9.73
CA MET A 13 8.62 5.04 9.65
C MET A 13 9.31 4.65 10.97
N LYS A 14 8.76 5.05 12.12
CA LYS A 14 9.41 4.86 13.43
C LYS A 14 9.09 3.54 14.09
N ARG A 15 7.90 2.99 13.85
CA ARG A 15 7.34 1.87 14.64
C ARG A 15 6.94 0.68 13.80
N VAL A 16 6.50 0.88 12.55
CA VAL A 16 5.96 -0.21 11.72
C VAL A 16 7.01 -0.73 10.75
N ARG A 17 7.54 0.11 9.85
CA ARG A 17 8.52 -0.29 8.82
C ARG A 17 9.74 -1.04 9.36
N PRO A 18 10.36 -0.66 10.49
CA PRO A 18 11.50 -1.41 11.03
C PRO A 18 11.17 -2.85 11.46
N GLY A 19 9.89 -3.15 11.71
CA GLY A 19 9.43 -4.49 12.06
C GLY A 19 9.04 -5.36 10.86
N ILE A 20 9.02 -4.80 9.65
CA ILE A 20 8.70 -5.53 8.42
C ILE A 20 9.99 -6.15 7.89
N THR A 21 10.01 -7.48 7.75
CA THR A 21 11.16 -8.24 7.26
C THR A 21 11.33 -8.14 5.75
N ASP A 22 10.23 -8.03 5.00
CA ASP A 22 10.25 -7.84 3.57
C ASP A 22 10.32 -6.35 3.21
N ALA A 23 11.51 -5.90 2.79
CA ALA A 23 11.73 -4.51 2.41
C ALA A 23 10.86 -4.07 1.22
N THR A 24 10.61 -4.97 0.26
CA THR A 24 9.79 -4.67 -0.93
C THR A 24 8.33 -4.47 -0.54
N LEU A 25 7.81 -5.30 0.36
CA LEU A 25 6.47 -5.14 0.91
C LEU A 25 6.32 -3.78 1.61
N ALA A 26 7.30 -3.41 2.44
CA ALA A 26 7.31 -2.12 3.11
C ALA A 26 7.29 -0.95 2.11
N TYR A 27 8.09 -1.00 1.06
CA TYR A 27 8.10 0.05 0.02
C TYR A 27 6.76 0.15 -0.73
N ARG A 28 6.13 -0.99 -1.07
CA ARG A 28 4.84 -0.98 -1.78
C ARG A 28 3.71 -0.43 -0.91
N PHE A 29 3.76 -0.65 0.41
CA PHE A 29 2.84 0.00 1.35
C PHE A 29 3.06 1.51 1.45
N GLU A 30 4.30 1.97 1.51
CA GLU A 30 4.65 3.40 1.51
C GLU A 30 4.11 4.10 0.25
N ASP A 31 4.38 3.52 -0.92
CA ASP A 31 3.96 4.05 -2.21
C ASP A 31 2.43 4.23 -2.28
N LEU A 32 1.67 3.24 -1.82
CA LEU A 32 0.21 3.35 -1.75
C LEU A 32 -0.26 4.49 -0.83
N PHE A 33 0.39 4.69 0.33
CA PHE A 33 0.03 5.80 1.23
C PHE A 33 0.28 7.16 0.60
N GLU A 34 1.42 7.33 -0.08
CA GLU A 34 1.77 8.57 -0.76
C GLU A 34 0.81 8.88 -1.91
N GLU A 35 0.48 7.87 -2.72
CA GLU A 35 -0.46 8.02 -3.83
C GLU A 35 -1.88 8.36 -3.36
N MET A 36 -2.36 7.71 -2.29
CA MET A 36 -3.65 8.05 -1.67
C MET A 36 -3.64 9.49 -1.13
N HIS A 37 -2.52 9.93 -0.54
CA HIS A 37 -2.39 11.29 -0.06
C HIS A 37 -2.42 12.31 -1.19
N SER A 38 -1.66 12.07 -2.26
CA SER A 38 -1.62 12.95 -3.44
C SER A 38 -3.00 13.06 -4.09
N ALA A 39 -3.65 11.91 -4.34
CA ALA A 39 -4.96 11.86 -4.98
C ALA A 39 -6.06 12.59 -4.16
N ASN A 40 -5.90 12.66 -2.84
CA ASN A 40 -6.82 13.42 -2.00
C ASN A 40 -6.64 14.95 -2.14
N HIS A 41 -5.46 15.45 -2.50
CA HIS A 41 -5.23 16.87 -2.80
C HIS A 41 -5.78 17.28 -4.17
N ASP A 42 -5.91 16.35 -5.10
CA ASP A 42 -6.41 16.60 -6.46
C ASP A 42 -7.93 16.81 -6.53
N VAL A 43 -8.63 16.81 -5.40
CA VAL A 43 -10.09 17.06 -5.34
C VAL A 43 -10.35 18.57 -5.34
N PRO A 44 -11.01 19.13 -6.38
CA PRO A 44 -11.32 20.55 -6.43
C PRO A 44 -12.38 20.94 -5.38
N ASP A 45 -12.16 22.12 -4.78
CA ASP A 45 -12.97 22.78 -3.74
C ASP A 45 -14.49 22.82 -4.03
N ALA A 46 -15.25 22.79 -2.94
CA ALA A 46 -16.67 22.56 -2.69
C ALA A 46 -17.65 23.65 -3.15
N ASN A 47 -17.42 24.31 -4.30
CA ASN A 47 -18.47 25.13 -4.94
C ASN A 47 -19.52 24.30 -5.72
N GLY A 48 -19.69 23.03 -5.38
CA GLY A 48 -20.73 22.22 -6.02
C GLY A 48 -20.76 20.77 -5.56
N ILE A 49 -21.22 20.55 -4.32
CA ILE A 49 -21.92 19.33 -3.89
C ILE A 49 -21.05 18.06 -4.02
N PHE A 50 -20.22 17.81 -2.99
CA PHE A 50 -19.45 16.57 -2.77
C PHE A 50 -18.86 15.90 -4.03
N LYS A 51 -17.56 16.11 -4.29
CA LYS A 51 -16.80 15.22 -5.19
C LYS A 51 -15.57 14.63 -4.50
N GLY A 52 -15.76 14.12 -3.29
CA GLY A 52 -14.82 13.18 -2.69
C GLY A 52 -14.84 11.89 -3.50
N ASP A 53 -13.90 11.74 -4.44
CA ASP A 53 -13.47 10.43 -4.92
C ASP A 53 -12.09 10.45 -5.60
N GLY A 54 -11.23 11.44 -5.28
CA GLY A 54 -9.91 11.57 -5.92
C GLY A 54 -9.07 10.30 -5.76
N VAL A 55 -9.12 9.70 -4.57
CA VAL A 55 -8.45 8.43 -4.27
C VAL A 55 -8.95 7.28 -5.15
N ASN A 56 -10.27 6.98 -5.18
CA ASN A 56 -10.75 5.82 -5.95
C ASN A 56 -10.77 6.06 -7.47
N LYS A 57 -10.66 7.31 -7.93
CA LYS A 57 -10.55 7.64 -9.36
C LYS A 57 -9.10 7.80 -9.83
N SER A 58 -8.13 7.78 -8.93
CA SER A 58 -6.72 7.90 -9.29
C SER A 58 -6.21 6.60 -9.90
N GLY A 59 -5.72 6.71 -11.14
CA GLY A 59 -5.03 5.61 -11.83
C GLY A 59 -3.71 5.23 -11.15
N HIS A 60 -3.07 6.18 -10.47
CA HIS A 60 -1.84 5.94 -9.71
C HIS A 60 -2.12 5.14 -8.44
N VAL A 61 -3.15 5.53 -7.67
CA VAL A 61 -3.62 4.75 -6.51
C VAL A 61 -4.02 3.34 -6.93
N THR A 62 -4.76 3.21 -8.04
CA THR A 62 -5.15 1.89 -8.57
C THR A 62 -3.94 1.04 -8.93
N ARG A 63 -2.90 1.63 -9.50
CA ARG A 63 -1.67 0.92 -9.87
C ARG A 63 -0.91 0.49 -8.63
N ALA A 64 -0.63 1.40 -7.70
CA ALA A 64 0.07 1.10 -6.46
C ALA A 64 -0.64 0.00 -5.64
N ALA A 65 -1.98 0.04 -5.59
CA ALA A 65 -2.78 -0.99 -4.92
C ALA A 65 -2.63 -2.37 -5.60
N ARG A 66 -2.68 -2.44 -6.93
CA ARG A 66 -2.49 -3.70 -7.68
C ARG A 66 -1.07 -4.24 -7.53
N ASP A 67 -0.10 -3.35 -7.57
CA ASP A 67 1.32 -3.68 -7.40
C ASP A 67 1.57 -4.27 -6.00
N LEU A 68 0.90 -3.75 -4.96
CA LEU A 68 0.94 -4.32 -3.62
C LEU A 68 0.25 -5.69 -3.55
N GLU A 69 -0.97 -5.82 -4.09
CA GLU A 69 -1.76 -7.06 -4.10
C GLU A 69 -1.07 -8.20 -4.90
N GLU A 70 -0.42 -7.87 -6.01
CA GLU A 70 0.36 -8.85 -6.78
C GLU A 70 1.55 -9.37 -5.98
N TYR A 71 2.25 -8.48 -5.27
CA TYR A 71 3.39 -8.89 -4.47
C TYR A 71 2.98 -9.77 -3.28
N ASP A 72 1.89 -9.44 -2.60
CA ASP A 72 1.31 -10.24 -1.52
C ASP A 72 0.98 -11.67 -1.98
N ARG A 73 0.35 -11.82 -3.15
CA ARG A 73 0.05 -13.13 -3.74
C ARG A 73 1.31 -13.95 -4.08
N VAL A 74 2.39 -13.28 -4.49
CA VAL A 74 3.68 -13.93 -4.74
C VAL A 74 4.28 -14.45 -3.43
N LEU A 75 4.18 -13.69 -2.34
CA LEU A 75 4.64 -14.11 -1.02
C LEU A 75 3.89 -15.36 -0.56
N ASP A 76 2.55 -15.35 -0.58
CA ASP A 76 1.71 -16.50 -0.23
C ASP A 76 2.08 -17.76 -1.05
N SER A 77 2.32 -17.59 -2.35
CA SER A 77 2.68 -18.70 -3.24
C SER A 77 4.08 -19.23 -2.95
N SER A 78 5.01 -18.39 -2.50
CA SER A 78 6.38 -18.77 -2.15
C SER A 78 6.46 -19.49 -0.80
N GLU A 79 5.57 -19.17 0.14
CA GLU A 79 5.48 -19.83 1.44
C GLU A 79 4.78 -21.20 1.35
N GLY A 80 3.85 -21.37 0.41
CA GLY A 80 3.13 -22.64 0.18
C GLY A 80 3.91 -23.74 -0.56
N GLY A 81 5.10 -23.45 -1.12
CA GLY A 81 5.85 -24.37 -1.98
C GLY A 81 6.84 -25.32 -1.30
N ASN A 82 7.05 -25.20 0.01
CA ASN A 82 8.14 -25.90 0.73
C ASN A 82 7.70 -27.14 1.53
N GLY A 83 6.50 -27.67 1.28
CA GLY A 83 5.90 -28.72 2.11
C GLY A 83 5.27 -29.88 1.36
N GLU A 84 6.03 -30.61 0.53
CA GLU A 84 5.95 -32.09 0.41
C GLU A 84 6.87 -32.62 -0.70
N VAL A 85 8.13 -32.89 -0.35
CA VAL A 85 8.89 -33.96 -1.00
C VAL A 85 9.09 -35.06 0.05
N ARG A 86 8.06 -35.90 0.20
CA ARG A 86 8.21 -37.18 0.92
C ARG A 86 9.14 -38.08 0.10
N LYS A 87 10.44 -38.02 0.39
CA LYS A 87 11.31 -39.17 0.16
C LYS A 87 10.94 -40.24 1.19
N SER A 88 10.57 -41.42 0.74
CA SER A 88 11.14 -42.71 1.20
C SER A 88 10.43 -43.84 0.44
N GLY A 89 11.12 -44.36 -0.58
CA GLY A 89 11.09 -45.79 -0.89
C GLY A 89 12.23 -46.48 -0.13
#